data_AF-A0A7S1YVW3-F1
#
_entry.id   AF-A0A7S1YVW3-F1
#
_cell.length_a   1.000
_cell.length_b   1.000
_cell.length_c   1.000
_cell.angle_alpha   90.00
_cell.angle_beta   90.00
_cell.angle_gamma   90.00
#
_symmetry.space_group_name_H-M   'P 1'
#
loop_
_entity.id
_entity.type
_entity.pdbx_description
1 polymer ?
#
loop_
_entity_poly.entity_id
_entity_poly.type
_entity_poly.pdbx_seq_one_letter_code
_entity_poly.pdbx_strand_id
1 'polypeptide(L)'
;MMKYTSLFEAGEPLIATLNDLEVIDNPFWGVKGGKTVNLTLMWFNLPEKFSSQIPKDAAEFTSEEFKNVPELLVDGTDALKYSQPQVNMMGYLGSWMVDHSWDGLKGLDGEVLFEGFAKIFGEK
;
A
#
# COMPACT_ATOMS: atom_id res chain seq x y z
N MET A 1 -4.98 -17.71 13.75
CA MET A 1 -4.46 -17.38 12.40
C MET A 1 -4.91 -15.94 12.14
N MET A 2 -3.94 -15.05 11.85
CA MET A 2 -3.91 -13.63 12.27
C MET A 2 -4.96 -12.74 11.60
N LYS A 3 -5.35 -11.68 12.33
CA LYS A 3 -6.23 -10.53 12.00
C LYS A 3 -6.08 -9.87 10.61
N TYR A 4 -5.17 -10.33 9.75
CA TYR A 4 -4.95 -9.77 8.41
C TYR A 4 -5.83 -10.41 7.33
N THR A 5 -6.35 -11.62 7.54
CA THR A 5 -7.29 -12.24 6.59
C THR A 5 -8.60 -11.46 6.51
N SER A 6 -9.03 -10.80 7.59
CA SER A 6 -10.29 -10.07 7.61
C SER A 6 -10.27 -8.78 6.78
N LEU A 7 -9.11 -8.12 6.61
CA LEU A 7 -8.97 -7.03 5.63
C LEU A 7 -9.03 -7.58 4.19
N PHE A 8 -8.36 -8.70 3.93
CA PHE A 8 -8.40 -9.36 2.63
C PHE A 8 -9.84 -9.76 2.25
N GLU A 9 -10.56 -10.41 3.17
CA GLU A 9 -11.96 -10.83 3.00
C GLU A 9 -12.92 -9.65 2.89
N ALA A 10 -12.60 -8.51 3.48
CA ALA A 10 -13.36 -7.26 3.31
C ALA A 10 -13.03 -6.52 2.00
N GLY A 11 -12.11 -7.05 1.20
CA GLY A 11 -11.66 -6.41 -0.05
C GLY A 11 -10.81 -5.16 0.17
N GLU A 12 -10.28 -4.96 1.37
CA GLU A 12 -9.53 -3.79 1.79
C GLU A 12 -8.03 -3.89 1.45
N PRO A 13 -7.30 -2.76 1.44
CA PRO A 13 -5.84 -2.75 1.48
C PRO A 13 -5.29 -3.54 2.67
N LEU A 14 -4.19 -4.26 2.45
CA LEU A 14 -3.49 -4.97 3.52
C LEU A 14 -2.46 -4.05 4.17
N ILE A 15 -2.91 -3.34 5.20
CA ILE A 15 -2.11 -2.36 5.93
C ILE A 15 -2.11 -2.72 7.42
N ALA A 16 -0.92 -2.64 8.02
CA ALA A 16 -0.69 -3.00 9.40
C ALA A 16 0.26 -2.01 10.05
N THR A 17 0.03 -1.64 11.31
CA THR A 17 1.03 -0.90 12.09
C THR A 17 1.49 -1.75 13.27
N LEU A 18 2.80 -1.97 13.34
CA LEU A 18 3.48 -2.54 14.48
C LEU A 18 3.88 -1.37 15.39
N ASN A 19 3.24 -1.25 16.54
CA ASN A 19 3.50 -0.19 17.48
C ASN A 19 4.62 -0.57 18.46
N ASP A 20 5.27 0.46 19.00
CA ASP A 20 6.19 0.35 20.12
C ASP A 20 7.39 -0.59 19.87
N LEU A 21 7.89 -0.64 18.63
CA LEU A 21 9.05 -1.45 18.29
C LEU A 21 10.32 -0.84 18.85
N GLU A 22 11.03 -1.59 19.69
CA GLU A 22 12.35 -1.20 20.18
C GLU A 22 13.40 -1.36 19.07
N VAL A 23 14.06 -0.25 18.73
CA VAL A 23 15.19 -0.26 17.81
C VAL A 23 16.41 -0.78 18.56
N ILE A 24 16.99 -1.87 18.05
CA ILE A 24 18.22 -2.46 18.59
C ILE A 24 19.48 -1.87 17.95
N ASP A 25 20.63 -2.02 18.61
CA ASP A 25 21.92 -1.62 18.07
C ASP A 25 22.23 -2.36 16.75
N ASN A 26 22.70 -1.61 15.75
CA ASN A 26 23.25 -2.17 14.51
C ASN A 26 24.67 -1.63 14.27
N PRO A 27 25.72 -2.34 14.74
CA PRO A 27 27.10 -1.88 14.65
C PRO A 27 27.64 -1.84 13.21
N PHE A 28 27.07 -2.62 12.29
CA PHE A 28 27.49 -2.61 10.88
C PHE A 28 27.17 -1.26 10.21
N TRP A 29 26.01 -0.67 10.52
CA TRP A 29 25.57 0.62 10.00
C TRP A 29 25.81 1.79 10.97
N GLY A 30 26.42 1.55 12.14
CA GLY A 30 26.67 2.57 13.16
C GLY A 30 25.40 3.10 13.84
N VAL A 31 24.29 2.35 13.81
CA VAL A 31 23.03 2.75 14.45
C VAL A 31 23.05 2.35 15.91
N LYS A 32 22.78 3.33 16.79
CA LYS A 32 22.50 3.10 18.22
C LYS A 32 21.00 2.96 18.44
N GLY A 33 20.61 1.90 19.11
CA GLY A 33 19.24 1.58 19.50
C GLY A 33 18.77 2.36 20.72
N GLY A 34 17.74 1.83 21.38
CA GLY A 34 17.12 2.37 22.59
C GLY A 34 16.04 3.42 22.33
N LYS A 35 15.65 3.62 21.06
CA LYS A 35 14.45 4.37 20.69
C LYS A 35 13.32 3.43 20.33
N THR A 36 12.10 3.89 20.54
CA THR A 36 10.89 3.20 20.12
C THR A 36 10.34 3.81 18.84
N VAL A 37 9.88 2.98 17.90
CA VAL A 37 9.27 3.42 16.64
C VAL A 37 7.98 2.65 16.35
N ASN A 38 7.06 3.29 15.63
CA ASN A 38 5.93 2.61 15.01
C ASN A 38 6.27 2.33 13.55
N LEU A 39 6.04 1.09 13.09
CA LEU A 39 6.30 0.67 11.72
C LEU A 39 4.98 0.31 11.03
N THR A 40 4.59 1.12 10.05
CA THR A 40 3.45 0.82 9.17
C THR A 40 3.94 0.08 7.92
N LEU A 41 3.38 -1.11 7.71
CA LEU A 41 3.63 -1.97 6.56
C LEU A 41 2.41 -1.94 5.65
N MET A 42 2.63 -1.68 4.37
CA MET A 42 1.61 -1.75 3.33
C MET A 42 2.03 -2.80 2.31
N TRP A 43 1.23 -3.86 2.21
CA TRP A 43 1.47 -4.90 1.23
C TRP A 43 0.75 -4.55 -0.07
N PHE A 44 1.51 -4.32 -1.15
CA PHE A 44 0.96 -4.07 -2.48
C PHE A 44 0.34 -5.35 -3.05
N ASN A 45 -0.92 -5.61 -2.70
CA ASN A 45 -1.81 -6.55 -3.38
C ASN A 45 -2.73 -5.79 -4.36
N LEU A 46 -3.66 -6.51 -4.99
CA LEU A 46 -4.79 -5.92 -5.70
C LEU A 46 -6.06 -6.10 -4.86
N PRO A 47 -6.45 -5.14 -4.00
CA PRO A 47 -7.67 -5.23 -3.18
C PRO A 47 -8.93 -5.33 -4.05
N GLU A 48 -9.93 -6.11 -3.61
CA GLU A 48 -11.18 -6.30 -4.37
C GLU A 48 -11.93 -4.98 -4.60
N LYS A 49 -11.94 -4.09 -3.62
CA LYS A 49 -12.56 -2.76 -3.76
C LYS A 49 -11.89 -1.91 -4.83
N PHE A 50 -10.59 -2.08 -5.05
CA PHE A 50 -9.89 -1.41 -6.15
C PHE A 50 -10.12 -2.12 -7.48
N SER A 51 -9.99 -3.44 -7.52
CA SER A 51 -10.14 -4.20 -8.77
C SER A 51 -11.55 -4.10 -9.36
N SER A 52 -12.58 -3.96 -8.54
CA SER A 52 -13.96 -3.72 -8.99
C SER A 52 -14.18 -2.35 -9.64
N GLN A 53 -13.30 -1.38 -9.42
CA GLN A 53 -13.32 -0.08 -10.08
C GLN A 53 -12.58 -0.09 -11.43
N ILE A 54 -11.77 -1.13 -11.69
CA ILE A 54 -11.05 -1.28 -12.94
C ILE A 54 -11.98 -1.91 -14.00
N PRO A 55 -12.09 -1.34 -15.21
CA PRO A 55 -12.84 -1.96 -16.30
C PRO A 55 -12.37 -3.41 -16.56
N LYS A 56 -13.29 -4.33 -16.85
CA LYS A 56 -12.96 -5.76 -16.95
C LYS A 56 -12.00 -6.10 -18.10
N ASP A 57 -12.03 -5.30 -19.15
CA ASP A 57 -11.12 -5.34 -20.30
C ASP A 57 -9.75 -4.69 -20.01
N ALA A 58 -9.66 -3.94 -18.91
CA ALA A 58 -8.43 -3.32 -18.43
C ALA A 58 -7.54 -4.25 -17.60
N ALA A 59 -8.04 -5.43 -17.20
CA ALA A 59 -7.29 -6.42 -16.41
C ALA A 59 -6.04 -6.97 -17.13
N GLU A 60 -5.96 -6.82 -18.46
CA GLU A 60 -4.80 -7.22 -19.26
C GLU A 60 -3.77 -6.09 -19.44
N PHE A 61 -3.98 -4.90 -18.85
CA PHE A 61 -3.14 -3.69 -19.08
C PHE A 61 -2.99 -3.31 -20.57
N THR A 62 -3.84 -3.85 -21.44
CA THR A 62 -3.88 -3.61 -22.90
C THR A 62 -5.00 -2.64 -23.29
N SER A 63 -5.81 -2.19 -22.33
CA SER A 63 -6.91 -1.25 -22.58
C SER A 63 -6.39 0.10 -23.10
N GLU A 64 -7.03 0.59 -24.17
CA GLU A 64 -6.81 1.92 -24.75
C GLU A 64 -6.96 3.05 -23.72
N GLU A 65 -7.81 2.86 -22.69
CA GLU A 65 -8.14 3.88 -21.71
C GLU A 65 -6.95 4.26 -20.80
N PHE A 66 -5.96 3.38 -20.66
CA PHE A 66 -4.76 3.65 -19.85
C PHE A 66 -3.65 4.40 -20.58
N LYS A 67 -3.84 4.77 -21.85
CA LYS A 67 -2.85 5.59 -22.59
C LYS A 67 -2.68 7.01 -22.05
N ASN A 68 -3.66 7.53 -21.32
CA ASN A 68 -3.66 8.93 -20.84
C ASN A 68 -3.11 9.10 -19.42
N VAL A 69 -2.51 8.05 -18.87
CA VAL A 69 -1.99 8.05 -17.51
C VAL A 69 -0.63 8.78 -17.47
N PRO A 70 -0.40 9.75 -16.57
CA PRO A 70 0.82 10.54 -16.53
C PRO A 70 2.07 9.66 -16.41
N GLU A 71 3.05 9.95 -17.27
CA GLU A 71 4.27 9.18 -17.41
C GLU A 71 5.28 9.48 -16.29
N LEU A 72 5.72 8.46 -15.55
CA LEU A 72 6.98 8.50 -14.80
C LEU A 72 8.14 8.14 -15.74
N LEU A 73 9.15 8.99 -15.79
CA LEU A 73 10.40 8.70 -16.49
C LEU A 73 11.14 7.59 -15.72
N VAL A 74 11.28 6.41 -16.31
CA VAL A 74 11.98 5.30 -15.68
C VAL A 74 13.34 5.10 -16.35
N ASP A 75 14.41 5.46 -15.62
CA ASP A 75 15.79 5.20 -16.01
C ASP A 75 16.26 3.87 -15.38
N GLY A 76 16.88 3.01 -16.19
CA GLY A 76 17.46 1.75 -15.73
C GLY A 76 16.74 0.47 -16.19
N THR A 77 17.56 -0.53 -16.55
CA THR A 77 17.22 -1.72 -17.35
C THR A 77 16.27 -2.73 -16.71
N ASP A 78 15.85 -2.56 -15.45
CA ASP A 78 14.84 -3.42 -14.81
C ASP A 78 13.40 -2.91 -14.95
N ALA A 79 13.23 -1.60 -15.18
CA ALA A 79 11.94 -1.01 -15.53
C ALA A 79 11.43 -1.48 -16.91
N LEU A 80 12.33 -1.92 -17.78
CA LEU A 80 12.04 -2.36 -19.14
C LEU A 80 11.20 -3.65 -19.23
N LYS A 81 10.99 -4.36 -18.11
CA LYS A 81 10.11 -5.56 -18.07
C LYS A 81 8.64 -5.21 -17.93
N TYR A 82 8.33 -3.99 -17.49
CA TYR A 82 6.97 -3.52 -17.31
C TYR A 82 6.70 -2.42 -18.31
N SER A 83 5.57 -2.52 -18.99
CA SER A 83 5.08 -1.41 -19.79
C SER A 83 4.79 -0.21 -18.90
N GLN A 84 4.92 0.98 -19.46
CA GLN A 84 4.60 2.22 -18.75
C GLN A 84 3.18 2.25 -18.15
N PRO A 85 2.13 1.74 -18.83
CA PRO A 85 0.81 1.58 -18.21
C PRO A 85 0.82 0.69 -16.95
N GLN A 86 1.59 -0.39 -16.93
CA GLN A 86 1.72 -1.27 -15.76
C GLN A 86 2.38 -0.55 -14.59
N VAL A 87 3.46 0.20 -14.84
CA VAL A 87 4.13 1.01 -13.81
C VAL A 87 3.19 2.06 -13.25
N ASN A 88 2.46 2.76 -14.11
CA ASN A 88 1.57 3.81 -13.66
C ASN A 88 0.37 3.26 -12.87
N MET A 89 -0.17 2.10 -13.26
CA MET A 89 -1.22 1.42 -12.49
C MET A 89 -0.76 1.05 -11.08
N MET A 90 0.49 0.60 -10.92
CA MET A 90 1.05 0.36 -9.58
C MET A 90 1.13 1.65 -8.76
N GLY A 91 1.48 2.78 -9.39
CA GLY A 91 1.43 4.10 -8.77
C GLY A 91 0.02 4.46 -8.30
N TYR A 92 -0.99 4.28 -9.16
CA TYR A 92 -2.39 4.55 -8.81
C TYR A 92 -2.94 3.65 -7.72
N LEU A 93 -2.62 2.36 -7.77
CA LEU A 93 -2.96 1.43 -6.70
C LEU A 93 -2.39 1.93 -5.37
N GLY A 94 -1.10 2.31 -5.34
CA GLY A 94 -0.47 2.86 -4.14
C GLY A 94 -1.15 4.13 -3.62
N SER A 95 -1.43 5.09 -4.51
CA SER A 95 -2.15 6.32 -4.15
C SER A 95 -3.56 6.02 -3.63
N TRP A 96 -4.29 5.12 -4.29
CA TRP A 96 -5.62 4.70 -3.88
C TRP A 96 -5.59 4.03 -2.51
N MET A 97 -4.64 3.13 -2.25
CA MET A 97 -4.51 2.47 -0.94
C MET A 97 -4.30 3.48 0.18
N VAL A 98 -3.52 4.54 -0.04
CA VAL A 98 -3.29 5.60 0.95
C VAL A 98 -4.55 6.45 1.17
N ASP A 99 -5.17 6.91 0.08
CA ASP A 99 -6.36 7.77 0.13
C ASP A 99 -7.56 7.05 0.75
N HIS A 100 -7.84 5.83 0.28
CA HIS A 100 -8.93 4.99 0.80
C HIS A 100 -8.75 4.62 2.27
N SER A 101 -7.50 4.50 2.72
CA SER A 101 -7.17 4.15 4.11
C SER A 101 -6.89 5.38 4.98
N TRP A 102 -7.19 6.60 4.51
CA TRP A 102 -6.80 7.83 5.21
C TRP A 102 -7.38 7.89 6.63
N ASP A 103 -8.66 7.57 6.77
CA ASP A 103 -9.39 7.57 8.05
C ASP A 103 -9.43 6.19 8.73
N GLY A 104 -8.73 5.20 8.16
CA GLY A 104 -8.61 3.85 8.70
C GLY A 104 -9.39 2.77 7.95
N LEU A 105 -9.16 1.53 8.35
CA LEU A 105 -9.75 0.34 7.74
C LEU A 105 -10.39 -0.55 8.79
N LYS A 106 -11.48 -1.19 8.41
CA LYS A 106 -12.19 -2.17 9.23
C LYS A 106 -12.16 -3.53 8.58
N GLY A 107 -12.01 -4.57 9.39
CA GLY A 107 -12.21 -5.95 8.94
C GLY A 107 -13.67 -6.25 8.65
N LEU A 108 -13.92 -7.44 8.11
CA LEU A 108 -15.28 -7.94 7.81
C LEU A 108 -16.21 -7.95 9.04
N ASP A 109 -15.65 -8.10 10.25
CA ASP A 109 -16.35 -8.07 11.53
C ASP A 109 -16.60 -6.66 12.07
N GLY A 110 -16.14 -5.62 11.36
CA GLY A 110 -16.22 -4.23 11.78
C GLY A 110 -15.14 -3.79 12.77
N GLU A 111 -14.21 -4.67 13.17
CA GLU A 111 -13.05 -4.31 14.00
C GLU A 111 -12.16 -3.33 13.23
N VAL A 112 -11.71 -2.25 13.88
CA VAL A 112 -10.71 -1.35 13.30
C VAL A 112 -9.35 -2.05 13.33
N LEU A 113 -8.77 -2.29 12.16
CA LEU A 113 -7.50 -3.01 12.00
C LEU A 113 -6.37 -2.09 11.56
N PHE A 114 -6.72 -0.93 10.99
CA PHE A 114 -5.80 0.16 10.73
C PHE A 114 -6.48 1.47 11.12
N GLU A 115 -5.83 2.28 11.95
CA GLU A 115 -6.42 3.52 12.49
C GLU A 115 -6.36 4.71 11.53
N GLY A 116 -5.70 4.54 10.38
CA GLY A 116 -5.65 5.53 9.31
C GLY A 116 -4.34 6.30 9.26
N PHE A 117 -4.00 6.75 8.06
CA PHE A 117 -2.84 7.61 7.82
C PHE A 117 -3.00 9.00 8.43
N ALA A 118 -4.23 9.48 8.62
CA ALA A 118 -4.52 10.72 9.32
C ALA A 118 -3.96 10.73 10.75
N LYS A 119 -4.03 9.60 11.47
CA LYS A 119 -3.47 9.50 12.82
C LYS A 119 -1.93 9.54 12.83
N ILE A 120 -1.30 9.04 11.77
CA ILE A 120 0.16 8.98 11.65
C ILE A 120 0.73 10.35 11.24
N PHE A 121 0.08 11.06 10.32
CA PHE A 121 0.61 12.27 9.69
C PHE A 121 -0.14 13.56 10.03
N GLY A 122 -1.34 13.46 10.61
CA GLY A 122 -2.20 14.59 10.95
C GLY A 122 -1.99 15.15 12.35
N GLU A 123 -1.31 14.43 13.24
CA GLU A 123 -0.87 14.96 14.53
C GLU A 123 0.33 15.90 14.31
N LYS A 124 0.09 17.21 14.44
CA LYS A 124 1.10 18.26 14.50
C LYS A 124 1.21 18.84 15.90
#